data_AF-B6EP09-F1
#
_entry.id   AF-B6EP09-F1
#
_cell.length_a   1.000
_cell.length_b   1.000
_cell.length_c   1.000
_cell.angle_alpha   90.00
_cell.angle_beta   90.00
_cell.angle_gamma   90.00
#
_symmetry.space_group_name_H-M   'P 1'
#
loop_
_entity.id
_entity.type
_entity.pdbx_description
1 polymer ?
#
loop_
_entity_poly.entity_id
_entity_poly.type
_entity_poly.pdbx_seq_one_letter_code
_entity_poly.pdbx_strand_id
1 'polypeptide(L)'
;MSTNKKKLSRVVNTNRASLIKLYSLHFEDSATQAIEQITIRAINRTYVAYRPPPPGEVMKAWVIENRAPQWACRATFDLLIELDWLPNTDIEKAIAARFLFLNDYPITESWKALLGEWLELAKQAQNENSDEYE
;
A
#
# COMPACT_ATOMS: atom_id res chain seq x y z
N MET A 1 -16.96 17.43 3.68
CA MET A 1 -15.81 16.51 3.92
C MET A 1 -16.01 15.12 3.29
N SER A 2 -17.20 14.52 3.31
CA SER A 2 -17.50 13.18 2.70
C SER A 2 -17.07 12.98 1.23
N THR A 3 -17.12 14.02 0.39
CA THR A 3 -16.74 13.95 -1.04
C THR A 3 -15.24 13.67 -1.23
N ASN A 4 -14.38 14.19 -0.36
CA ASN A 4 -12.93 14.03 -0.48
C ASN A 4 -12.47 12.63 -0.01
N LYS A 5 -13.10 12.05 1.03
CA LYS A 5 -12.88 10.66 1.45
C LYS A 5 -13.25 9.67 0.36
N LYS A 6 -14.45 9.79 -0.22
CA LYS A 6 -14.89 8.91 -1.33
C LYS A 6 -13.98 9.03 -2.54
N LYS A 7 -13.45 10.23 -2.80
CA LYS A 7 -12.47 10.46 -3.86
C LYS A 7 -11.13 9.76 -3.55
N LEU A 8 -10.58 9.94 -2.35
CA LEU A 8 -9.33 9.29 -1.91
C LEU A 8 -9.46 7.77 -1.92
N SER A 9 -10.49 7.21 -1.26
CA SER A 9 -10.70 5.77 -1.17
C SER A 9 -10.87 5.13 -2.56
N ARG A 10 -11.60 5.81 -3.46
CA ARG A 10 -11.76 5.37 -4.85
C ARG A 10 -10.43 5.38 -5.59
N VAL A 11 -9.66 6.48 -5.52
CA VAL A 11 -8.34 6.56 -6.16
C VAL A 11 -7.41 5.47 -5.63
N VAL A 12 -7.29 5.31 -4.32
CA VAL A 12 -6.40 4.31 -3.72
C VAL A 12 -6.83 2.90 -4.07
N ASN A 13 -8.10 2.53 -3.91
CA ASN A 13 -8.56 1.17 -4.21
C ASN A 13 -8.48 0.82 -5.70
N THR A 14 -8.60 1.82 -6.58
CA THR A 14 -8.46 1.61 -8.03
C THR A 14 -7.01 1.36 -8.42
N ASN A 15 -6.05 1.94 -7.70
CA ASN A 15 -4.65 1.96 -8.12
C ASN A 15 -3.68 1.18 -7.21
N ARG A 16 -4.07 0.73 -6.02
CA ARG A 16 -3.17 0.11 -5.02
C ARG A 16 -2.38 -1.11 -5.51
N ALA A 17 -2.89 -1.85 -6.51
CA ALA A 17 -2.15 -2.95 -7.11
C ALA A 17 -0.92 -2.49 -7.92
N SER A 18 -0.82 -1.20 -8.26
CA SER A 18 0.37 -0.62 -8.89
C SER A 18 1.60 -0.75 -8.01
N LEU A 19 1.45 -0.81 -6.68
CA LEU A 19 2.57 -1.07 -5.75
C LEU A 19 3.24 -2.41 -6.05
N ILE A 20 2.44 -3.45 -6.31
CA ILE A 20 2.94 -4.79 -6.64
C ILE A 20 3.65 -4.78 -7.98
N LYS A 21 3.11 -4.04 -8.96
CA LYS A 21 3.79 -3.83 -10.23
C LYS A 21 5.13 -3.12 -10.04
N LEU A 22 5.16 -2.03 -9.27
CA LEU A 22 6.38 -1.26 -9.00
C LEU A 22 7.43 -2.14 -8.32
N TYR A 23 7.06 -2.85 -7.27
CA TYR A 23 7.96 -3.76 -6.58
C TYR A 23 8.50 -4.85 -7.51
N SER A 24 7.66 -5.45 -8.36
CA SER A 24 8.10 -6.46 -9.33
C SER A 24 9.09 -5.94 -10.37
N LEU A 25 9.12 -4.61 -10.63
CA LEU A 25 10.11 -4.00 -11.53
C LEU A 25 11.46 -3.76 -10.83
N HIS A 26 11.45 -3.61 -9.51
CA HIS A 26 12.65 -3.46 -8.68
C HIS A 26 13.19 -4.78 -8.14
N PHE A 27 12.46 -5.88 -8.32
CA PHE A 27 12.83 -7.20 -7.84
C PHE A 27 13.53 -7.98 -8.94
N GLU A 28 14.78 -8.38 -8.70
CA GLU A 28 15.64 -9.04 -9.70
C GLU A 28 15.31 -10.53 -9.91
N ASP A 29 14.57 -11.10 -8.97
CA ASP A 29 14.25 -12.53 -8.87
C ASP A 29 12.89 -12.88 -9.52
N SER A 30 12.53 -14.16 -9.49
CA SER A 30 11.28 -14.65 -10.09
C SER A 30 10.01 -14.12 -9.42
N ALA A 31 8.88 -14.15 -10.14
CA ALA A 31 7.57 -13.79 -9.59
C ALA A 31 7.17 -14.62 -8.35
N THR A 32 7.58 -15.89 -8.31
CA THR A 32 7.37 -16.77 -7.15
C THR A 32 8.12 -16.25 -5.92
N GLN A 33 9.39 -15.89 -6.08
CA GLN A 33 10.20 -15.32 -5.00
C GLN A 33 9.64 -13.96 -4.56
N ALA A 34 9.14 -13.13 -5.48
CA ALA A 34 8.51 -11.86 -5.13
C ALA A 34 7.27 -12.06 -4.24
N ILE A 35 6.42 -13.02 -4.60
CA ILE A 35 5.21 -13.37 -3.82
C ILE A 35 5.59 -13.96 -2.46
N GLU A 36 6.63 -14.76 -2.39
CA GLU A 36 7.17 -15.28 -1.14
C GLU A 36 7.62 -14.13 -0.22
N GLN A 37 8.42 -13.19 -0.71
CA GLN A 37 8.88 -12.02 0.04
C GLN A 37 7.70 -11.15 0.53
N ILE A 38 6.72 -10.89 -0.34
CA ILE A 38 5.50 -10.16 0.03
C ILE A 38 4.73 -10.89 1.14
N THR A 39 4.61 -12.22 1.04
CA THR A 39 3.88 -13.02 2.04
C THR A 39 4.62 -13.05 3.38
N ILE A 40 5.93 -13.28 3.36
CA ILE A 40 6.78 -13.25 4.56
C ILE A 40 6.68 -11.89 5.24
N ARG A 41 6.79 -10.80 4.48
CA ARG A 41 6.63 -9.44 5.00
C ARG A 41 5.27 -9.23 5.65
N ALA A 42 4.19 -9.68 5.01
CA ALA A 42 2.84 -9.54 5.52
C ALA A 42 2.63 -10.29 6.85
N ILE A 43 3.22 -11.48 6.98
CA ILE A 43 3.18 -12.27 8.22
C ILE A 43 3.99 -11.58 9.31
N ASN A 44 5.22 -11.14 9.02
CA ASN A 44 6.09 -10.46 9.97
C ASN A 44 5.48 -9.17 10.52
N ARG A 45 4.70 -8.46 9.69
CA ARG A 45 3.97 -7.24 10.07
C ARG A 45 2.56 -7.50 10.61
N THR A 46 2.18 -8.77 10.77
CA THR A 46 0.85 -9.19 11.27
C THR A 46 -0.32 -8.64 10.44
N TYR A 47 -0.10 -8.38 9.14
CA TYR A 47 -1.17 -7.98 8.22
C TYR A 47 -2.08 -9.15 7.83
N VAL A 48 -1.57 -10.36 7.99
CA VAL A 48 -2.27 -11.62 7.75
C VAL A 48 -1.74 -12.67 8.73
N ALA A 49 -2.57 -13.63 9.12
CA ALA A 49 -2.11 -14.78 9.88
C ALA A 49 -1.11 -15.61 9.05
N TYR A 50 -0.35 -16.47 9.73
CA TYR A 50 0.58 -17.38 9.08
C TYR A 50 -0.12 -18.18 7.97
N ARG A 51 0.51 -18.19 6.78
CA ARG A 51 0.03 -18.91 5.61
C ARG A 51 1.19 -19.20 4.66
N PRO A 52 1.10 -20.27 3.85
CA PRO A 52 2.03 -20.45 2.75
C PRO A 52 1.86 -19.33 1.70
N PRO A 53 2.95 -18.90 1.04
CA PRO A 53 2.88 -18.02 -0.12
C PRO A 53 2.00 -18.63 -1.22
N PRO A 54 1.14 -17.83 -1.88
CA PRO A 54 0.41 -18.31 -3.03
C PRO A 54 1.37 -18.59 -4.22
N PRO A 55 0.93 -19.36 -5.23
CA PRO A 55 1.72 -19.61 -6.43
C PRO A 55 2.08 -18.33 -7.19
N GLY A 56 3.24 -18.33 -7.86
CA GLY A 56 3.77 -17.20 -8.63
C GLY A 56 2.79 -16.62 -9.66
N GLU A 57 1.94 -17.48 -10.23
CA GLU A 57 0.93 -17.14 -11.23
C GLU A 57 -0.11 -16.15 -10.71
N VAL A 58 -0.31 -16.07 -9.39
CA VAL A 58 -1.26 -15.11 -8.80
C VAL A 58 -0.84 -13.65 -9.02
N MET A 59 0.43 -13.40 -9.35
CA MET A 59 0.94 -12.06 -9.66
C MET A 59 0.13 -11.40 -10.78
N LYS A 60 -0.27 -12.20 -11.79
CA LYS A 60 -1.10 -11.73 -12.91
C LYS A 60 -2.46 -11.26 -12.41
N ALA A 61 -3.12 -12.04 -11.55
CA ALA A 61 -4.42 -11.68 -10.97
C ALA A 61 -4.31 -10.44 -10.06
N TRP A 62 -3.20 -10.32 -9.31
CA TRP A 62 -2.98 -9.18 -8.44
C TRP A 62 -2.79 -7.88 -9.21
N VAL A 63 -1.94 -7.90 -10.25
CA VAL A 63 -1.56 -6.68 -10.99
C VAL A 63 -2.53 -6.36 -12.12
N ILE A 64 -2.86 -7.34 -12.97
CA ILE A 64 -3.65 -7.10 -14.20
C ILE A 64 -5.15 -7.05 -13.87
N GLU A 65 -5.63 -7.98 -13.06
CA GLU A 65 -7.06 -8.03 -12.69
C GLU A 65 -7.39 -7.11 -11.50
N ASN A 66 -6.38 -6.44 -10.92
CA ASN A 66 -6.50 -5.60 -9.72
C ASN A 66 -7.17 -6.33 -8.53
N ARG A 67 -6.87 -7.63 -8.37
CA ARG A 67 -7.45 -8.49 -7.31
C ARG A 67 -6.49 -8.73 -6.15
N ALA A 68 -5.48 -7.88 -6.01
CA ALA A 68 -4.54 -7.96 -4.90
C ALA A 68 -5.28 -7.80 -3.55
N PRO A 69 -5.10 -8.74 -2.61
CA PRO A 69 -5.65 -8.59 -1.27
C PRO A 69 -4.94 -7.44 -0.54
N GLN A 70 -5.63 -6.81 0.41
CA GLN A 70 -5.09 -5.62 1.09
C GLN A 70 -3.77 -5.90 1.82
N TRP A 71 -3.62 -7.08 2.44
CA TRP A 71 -2.37 -7.47 3.12
C TRP A 71 -1.17 -7.50 2.16
N ALA A 72 -1.38 -7.91 0.90
CA ALA A 72 -0.32 -7.95 -0.10
C ALA A 72 0.09 -6.54 -0.47
N CYS A 73 -0.86 -5.65 -0.76
CA CYS A 73 -0.56 -4.24 -1.02
C CYS A 73 0.17 -3.57 0.16
N ARG A 74 -0.24 -3.88 1.41
CA ARG A 74 0.41 -3.32 2.61
C ARG A 74 1.85 -3.81 2.74
N ALA A 75 2.08 -5.11 2.58
CA ALA A 75 3.42 -5.68 2.65
C ALA A 75 4.33 -5.19 1.51
N THR A 76 3.80 -5.05 0.30
CA THR A 76 4.54 -4.49 -0.82
C THR A 76 4.92 -3.03 -0.59
N PHE A 77 4.03 -2.23 0.01
CA PHE A 77 4.38 -0.87 0.39
C PHE A 77 5.60 -0.86 1.34
N ASP A 78 5.62 -1.71 2.35
CA ASP A 78 6.75 -1.81 3.28
C ASP A 78 8.07 -2.15 2.57
N LEU A 79 8.02 -3.10 1.63
CA LEU A 79 9.18 -3.49 0.83
C LEU A 79 9.67 -2.37 -0.09
N LEU A 80 8.76 -1.59 -0.68
CA LEU A 80 9.13 -0.43 -1.48
C LEU A 80 9.83 0.64 -0.64
N ILE A 81 9.35 0.89 0.59
CA ILE A 81 9.99 1.84 1.50
C ILE A 81 11.40 1.39 1.88
N GLU A 82 11.65 0.09 2.05
CA GLU A 82 12.99 -0.44 2.29
C GLU A 82 13.93 -0.33 1.08
N LEU A 83 13.37 -0.19 -0.12
CA LEU A 83 14.11 0.08 -1.36
C LEU A 83 14.24 1.59 -1.63
N ASP A 84 14.01 2.44 -0.63
CA ASP A 84 14.03 3.91 -0.72
C ASP A 84 13.10 4.47 -1.82
N TRP A 85 12.03 3.75 -2.15
CA TRP A 85 11.07 4.23 -3.13
C TRP A 85 10.31 5.45 -2.61
N LEU A 86 10.17 6.45 -3.47
CA LEU A 86 9.40 7.67 -3.20
C LEU A 86 8.32 7.89 -4.28
N PRO A 87 7.11 8.31 -3.89
CA PRO A 87 6.02 8.60 -4.82
C PRO A 87 6.31 9.87 -5.64
N ASN A 88 6.12 9.79 -6.95
CA ASN A 88 6.38 10.89 -7.88
C ASN A 88 5.09 11.49 -8.45
N THR A 89 4.05 10.68 -8.64
CA THR A 89 2.76 11.14 -9.20
C THR A 89 1.72 11.40 -8.10
N ASP A 90 0.70 12.20 -8.38
CA ASP A 90 -0.40 12.44 -7.43
C ASP A 90 -1.11 11.14 -6.98
N ILE A 91 -1.24 10.17 -7.88
CA ILE A 91 -1.83 8.86 -7.54
C ILE A 91 -0.92 8.12 -6.57
N GLU A 92 0.38 8.07 -6.82
CA GLU A 92 1.34 7.44 -5.92
C GLU A 92 1.40 8.16 -4.58
N LYS A 93 1.32 9.49 -4.55
CA LYS A 93 1.28 10.29 -3.31
C LYS A 93 0.01 9.99 -2.52
N ALA A 94 -1.14 9.90 -3.17
CA ALA A 94 -2.41 9.52 -2.53
C ALA A 94 -2.34 8.11 -1.93
N ILE A 95 -1.75 7.15 -2.66
CA ILE A 95 -1.51 5.78 -2.17
C ILE A 95 -0.55 5.83 -0.98
N ALA A 96 0.62 6.44 -1.13
CA ALA A 96 1.64 6.51 -0.09
C ALA A 96 1.09 7.15 1.19
N ALA A 97 0.39 8.28 1.09
CA ALA A 97 -0.28 8.92 2.21
C ALA A 97 -1.21 7.95 2.94
N ARG A 98 -2.07 7.23 2.22
CA ARG A 98 -2.99 6.26 2.83
C ARG A 98 -2.25 5.09 3.48
N PHE A 99 -1.22 4.56 2.83
CA PHE A 99 -0.49 3.39 3.31
C PHE A 99 0.46 3.71 4.48
N LEU A 100 1.02 4.93 4.57
CA LEU A 100 1.76 5.37 5.75
C LEU A 100 0.88 5.28 7.02
N PHE A 101 -0.36 5.78 6.96
CA PHE A 101 -1.31 5.64 8.06
C PHE A 101 -1.75 4.18 8.28
N LEU A 102 -2.09 3.46 7.21
CA LEU A 102 -2.55 2.07 7.36
C LEU A 102 -1.47 1.13 7.92
N ASN A 103 -0.19 1.40 7.66
CA ASN A 103 0.92 0.54 8.07
C ASN A 103 1.63 1.08 9.33
N ASP A 104 1.07 2.10 9.96
CA ASP A 104 1.61 2.74 11.17
C ASP A 104 3.07 3.22 11.01
N TYR A 105 3.40 3.78 9.84
CA TYR A 105 4.71 4.37 9.60
C TYR A 105 4.83 5.75 10.23
N PRO A 106 6.02 6.12 10.75
CA PRO A 106 6.27 7.46 11.25
C PRO A 106 6.22 8.47 10.10
N ILE A 107 5.41 9.52 10.29
CA ILE A 107 5.27 10.62 9.33
C ILE A 107 6.33 11.67 9.63
N THR A 108 7.45 11.60 8.91
CA THR A 108 8.56 12.56 8.98
C THR A 108 8.25 13.87 8.27
N GLU A 109 9.08 14.89 8.48
CA GLU A 109 8.99 16.16 7.73
C GLU A 109 9.19 15.96 6.22
N SER A 110 10.04 15.01 5.81
CA SER A 110 10.22 14.67 4.40
C SER A 110 8.92 14.11 3.78
N TRP A 111 8.19 13.25 4.50
CA TRP A 111 6.88 12.77 4.06
C TRP A 111 5.84 13.88 3.99
N LYS A 112 5.82 14.80 4.97
CA LYS A 112 4.90 15.95 4.95
C LYS A 112 5.16 16.84 3.73
N ALA A 113 6.43 17.17 3.46
CA ALA A 113 6.81 18.00 2.31
C ALA A 113 6.48 17.31 0.97
N LEU A 114 6.69 16.00 0.87
CA LEU A 114 6.47 15.24 -0.36
C LEU A 114 4.99 15.05 -0.69
N LEU A 115 4.17 14.76 0.33
CA LEU A 115 2.78 14.35 0.17
C LEU A 115 1.78 15.52 0.28
N GLY A 116 2.11 16.57 1.04
CA GLY A 116 1.29 17.77 1.17
C GLY A 116 -0.17 17.46 1.53
N GLU A 117 -1.10 17.99 0.74
CA GLU A 117 -2.56 17.84 0.94
C GLU A 117 -3.02 16.37 1.01
N TRP A 118 -2.33 15.46 0.31
CA TRP A 118 -2.68 14.03 0.34
C TRP A 118 -2.57 13.42 1.74
N LEU A 119 -1.62 13.92 2.54
CA LEU A 119 -1.44 13.47 3.91
C LEU A 119 -2.60 13.93 4.81
N GLU A 120 -3.05 15.18 4.65
CA GLU A 120 -4.19 15.72 5.40
C GLU A 120 -5.49 14.97 5.04
N LEU A 121 -5.71 14.69 3.76
CA LEU A 121 -6.85 13.90 3.30
C LEU A 121 -6.82 12.47 3.86
N ALA A 122 -5.64 11.85 3.92
CA ALA A 122 -5.49 10.51 4.48
C ALA A 122 -5.70 10.48 6.00
N LYS A 123 -5.24 11.51 6.72
CA LYS A 123 -5.46 11.69 8.16
C LYS A 123 -6.94 11.86 8.50
N GLN A 124 -7.65 12.71 7.77
CA GLN A 124 -9.10 12.89 7.94
C GLN A 124 -9.84 11.57 7.75
N ALA A 125 -9.48 10.81 6.71
CA ALA A 125 -10.09 9.50 6.46
C ALA A 125 -9.77 8.44 7.53
N GLN A 126 -8.72 8.62 8.33
CA GLN A 126 -8.37 7.74 9.44
C GLN A 126 -9.18 8.06 10.69
N ASN A 127 -9.25 9.34 11.09
CA ASN A 127 -9.95 9.78 12.30
C ASN A 127 -11.47 9.55 12.21
N GLU A 128 -12.08 9.75 11.04
CA GLU A 128 -13.52 9.47 10.88
C GLU A 128 -13.89 7.98 11.03
N ASN A 129 -12.93 7.07 10.90
CA ASN A 129 -13.17 5.64 11.13
C ASN A 129 -12.98 5.23 12.60
N SER A 130 -12.28 6.04 13.42
CA SER A 130 -12.18 5.80 14.86
C SER A 130 -13.43 6.30 15.60
N ASP A 131 -14.06 7.37 15.10
CA ASP A 131 -15.22 8.00 15.74
C ASP A 131 -16.55 7.23 15.50
N GLU A 132 -16.55 6.19 14.66
CA GLU A 132 -17.71 5.30 14.45
C GLU A 132 -17.83 4.20 15.53
N TYR A 133 -16.91 4.14 16.49
CA TYR A 133 -16.89 3.15 17.58
C TYR A 133 -16.96 3.76 19.00
N GLU A 134 -17.31 5.05 19.14
CA GLU A 134 -17.63 5.67 20.44
C GLU A 134 -19.13 5.63 20.78
#